data_AF-A0A372NF53-F1
#
_entry.id   AF-A0A372NF53-F1
#
_cell.length_a   1.000
_cell.length_b   1.000
_cell.length_c   1.000
_cell.angle_alpha   90.00
_cell.angle_beta   90.00
_cell.angle_gamma   90.00
#
_symmetry.space_group_name_H-M   'P 1'
#
loop_
_entity.id
_entity.type
_entity.pdbx_description
1 polymer ?
#
loop_
_entity_poly.entity_id
_entity_poly.type
_entity_poly.pdbx_seq_one_letter_code
_entity_poly.pdbx_strand_id
1 'polypeptide(L)' 'MALNALRGSVPAKPERIGDIALEVGFSDISYFNRCFRKRFGCSPRAVR' A
#
# COMPACT_ATOMS: atom_id res chain seq x y z
N MET A 1 -34.21 8.46 -20.84
CA MET A 1 -32.82 8.37 -21.32
C MET A 1 -31.88 8.43 -20.12
N ALA A 2 -31.83 7.36 -19.32
CA ALA A 2 -30.92 7.23 -18.18
C ALA A 2 -30.09 5.96 -18.41
N LEU A 3 -28.95 6.10 -19.07
CA LEU A 3 -28.02 5.00 -19.34
C LEU A 3 -26.70 5.28 -18.61
N ASN A 4 -26.36 4.36 -17.70
CA ASN A 4 -25.01 4.08 -17.20
C ASN A 4 -24.44 4.95 -16.06
N ALA A 5 -25.28 5.35 -15.11
CA ALA A 5 -24.79 5.48 -13.74
C ALA A 5 -24.37 4.08 -13.24
N LEU A 6 -23.20 3.96 -12.61
CA LEU A 6 -22.67 2.73 -11.97
C LEU A 6 -21.91 1.74 -12.89
N ARG A 7 -21.08 2.21 -13.82
CA ARG A 7 -19.89 1.41 -14.19
C ARG A 7 -18.99 1.40 -12.95
N GLY A 8 -19.09 0.33 -12.17
CA GLY A 8 -18.59 0.18 -10.80
C GLY A 8 -17.32 0.97 -10.53
N SER A 9 -17.45 2.01 -9.68
CA SER A 9 -16.31 2.51 -8.94
C SER A 9 -15.89 1.38 -8.02
N VAL A 10 -14.97 0.54 -8.50
CA VAL A 10 -14.27 -0.39 -7.62
C VAL A 10 -13.58 0.52 -6.61
N PRO A 11 -13.92 0.50 -5.32
CA PRO A 11 -13.21 1.31 -4.36
C PRO A 11 -11.74 0.91 -4.48
N ALA A 12 -10.89 1.87 -4.85
CA ALA A 12 -9.46 1.64 -4.95
C ALA A 12 -9.04 1.09 -3.58
N LYS A 13 -8.71 -0.19 -3.56
CA LYS A 13 -8.25 -0.85 -2.34
C LYS A 13 -7.02 -0.06 -1.88
N PRO A 14 -6.93 0.37 -0.61
CA PRO A 14 -5.73 1.04 -0.13
C PRO A 14 -4.56 0.10 -0.43
N GLU A 15 -3.65 0.55 -1.28
CA GLU A 15 -2.51 -0.25 -1.70
C GLU A 15 -1.84 -0.79 -0.44
N ARG A 16 -1.71 -2.10 -0.36
CA ARG A 16 -1.07 -2.67 0.82
C ARG A 16 0.38 -2.24 0.71
N ILE A 17 0.95 -1.78 1.82
CA ILE A 17 2.38 -1.42 1.90
C ILE A 17 3.29 -2.53 1.33
N GLY A 18 2.85 -3.80 1.39
CA GLY A 18 3.54 -4.91 0.74
C GLY A 18 3.56 -4.83 -0.79
N ASP A 19 2.45 -4.43 -1.41
CA ASP A 19 2.34 -4.28 -2.86
C ASP A 19 3.28 -3.15 -3.34
N ILE A 20 3.26 -2.01 -2.65
CA ILE A 20 4.16 -0.87 -2.91
C ILE A 20 5.63 -1.28 -2.72
N ALA A 21 5.94 -2.05 -1.66
CA ALA A 21 7.29 -2.51 -1.40
C ALA A 21 7.82 -3.41 -2.53
N LEU A 22 6.98 -4.29 -3.09
CA LEU A 22 7.34 -5.14 -4.22
C LEU A 22 7.58 -4.32 -5.49
N GLU A 23 6.75 -3.31 -5.77
CA GLU A 23 6.89 -2.45 -6.94
C GLU A 23 8.22 -1.68 -6.96
N VAL A 24 8.65 -1.18 -5.80
CA VAL A 24 9.91 -0.41 -5.68
C VAL A 24 11.15 -1.29 -5.48
N GLY A 25 11.00 -2.62 -5.54
CA GLY A 25 12.12 -3.57 -5.56
C GLY A 25 12.54 -4.15 -4.21
N PHE A 26 11.72 -4.06 -3.16
CA PHE A 26 11.98 -4.83 -1.94
C PHE A 26 11.60 -6.30 -2.17
N SER A 27 12.53 -7.21 -1.89
CA SER A 27 12.32 -8.65 -2.02
C SER A 27 11.25 -9.19 -1.07
N ASP A 28 11.05 -8.54 0.08
CA ASP A 28 10.05 -8.94 1.07
C ASP A 28 9.65 -7.79 2.02
N ILE A 29 8.47 -7.92 2.62
CA ILE A 29 7.90 -6.92 3.51
C ILE A 29 8.63 -6.79 4.85
N SER A 30 9.32 -7.85 5.29
CA SER A 30 10.07 -7.83 6.55
C SER A 30 11.33 -6.98 6.40
N TYR A 31 12.01 -7.07 5.25
CA TYR A 31 13.13 -6.22 4.90
C TYR A 31 12.70 -4.76 4.79
N PHE A 32 11.59 -4.46 4.10
CA PHE A 32 11.00 -3.11 4.09
C PHE A 32 10.73 -2.57 5.50
N ASN A 33 10.05 -3.35 6.35
CA ASN A 33 9.74 -2.93 7.73
C ASN A 33 10.99 -2.65 8.57
N ARG A 34 12.06 -3.46 8.41
CA ARG A 34 13.35 -3.24 9.08
C ARG A 34 13.99 -1.93 8.62
N CYS A 35 14.04 -1.70 7.31
CA CYS A 35 14.60 -0.48 6.73
C CYS A 35 13.81 0.76 7.15
N PHE A 36 12.48 0.69 7.11
CA PHE A 36 11.59 1.77 7.54
C PHE A 36 11.82 2.11 9.01
N ARG A 37 11.82 1.11 9.90
CA ARG A 37 12.06 1.34 11.33
C ARG A 37 13.45 1.89 11.61
N LYS A 38 14.48 1.45 10.87
CA LYS A 38 15.84 2.01 10.99
C LYS A 38 15.88 3.48 10.57
N ARG A 39 15.10 3.88 9.56
CA ARG A 39 15.09 5.25 9.03
C ARG A 39 14.20 6.20 9.83
N PHE A 40 13.03 5.75 10.27
CA PHE A 40 11.97 6.58 10.86
C PHE A 40 11.70 6.30 12.35
N GLY A 41 12.32 5.28 12.94
CA GLY A 41 12.18 4.93 14.35
C GLY A 41 10.88 4.20 14.72
N CYS A 42 9.92 4.07 13.81
CA CYS A 42 8.63 3.43 14.05
C CYS A 42 8.29 2.39 12.96
N SER A 43 7.22 1.62 13.14
CA SER A 43 6.73 0.73 12.08
C SER A 43 5.79 1.48 11.12
N PRO A 44 5.72 1.13 9.82
CA PRO A 44 4.79 1.77 8.88
C PRO A 44 3.34 1.73 9.34
N ARG A 45 2.94 0.69 10.09
CA ARG A 45 1.59 0.54 10.65
C ARG A 45 1.28 1.53 11.76
N ALA A 46 2.29 2.06 12.45
CA ALA A 46 2.11 3.07 13.49
C ALA A 46 1.84 4.47 12.92
N VAL A 47 2.09 4.68 11.62
CA VAL A 47 1.93 5.97 10.91
C VAL A 47 0.72 5.92 9.96
N ARG A 48 -0.07 4.85 10.01
CA ARG A 48 -1.12 4.52 9.04
C ARG A 48 -2.52 4.74 9.59
#